data_AF-A0A6J7PEJ3-F1
#
_entry.id   AF-A0A6J7PEJ3-F1
#
_cell.length_a   1.000
_cell.length_b   1.000
_cell.length_c   1.000
_cell.angle_alpha   90.00
_cell.angle_beta   90.00
_cell.angle_gamma   90.00
#
_symmetry.space_group_name_H-M   'P 1'
#
loop_
_entity.id
_entity.type
_entity.pdbx_description
1 polymer ?
#
loop_
_entity_poly.entity_id
_entity_poly.type
_entity_poly.pdbx_seq_one_letter_code
_entity_poly.pdbx_strand_id
1 'polypeptide(L)'
;MLIGALAFLVAFVGFGIAAGDWASRNAEMNALVTRIEASESAMQQTQDELAAIFAEYEEPPALTTAEKAEFADKLKAAAAAGEQRVTEAGDGVLGVVVLPWHGHIAAGKEAYVVHNLAWQGYLGAAAKNPEVILEEQPLINDTFMAAEPVLKMAVPEPPLFDLKVRVDDIFVEGQAPAEEGQTQEALLRGVR
;
A
#
# COMPACT_ATOMS: atom_id res chain seq x y z
N MET A 1 14.57 -55.71 -1.51
CA MET A 1 14.45 -54.80 -0.35
C MET A 1 15.22 -53.49 -0.53
N LEU A 2 16.47 -53.48 -1.00
CA LEU A 2 17.28 -52.25 -1.18
C LEU A 2 16.68 -51.19 -2.13
N ILE A 3 16.07 -51.59 -3.25
CA ILE A 3 15.44 -50.65 -4.21
C ILE A 3 14.21 -49.95 -3.60
N GLY A 4 13.42 -50.66 -2.80
CA GLY A 4 12.24 -50.10 -2.13
C GLY A 4 12.60 -49.12 -1.01
N ALA A 5 13.67 -49.41 -0.26
CA ALA A 5 14.17 -48.50 0.78
C ALA A 5 14.77 -47.21 0.19
N LEU A 6 15.49 -47.31 -0.94
CA LEU A 6 16.03 -46.15 -1.64
C LEU A 6 14.94 -45.28 -2.25
N ALA A 7 13.94 -45.88 -2.90
CA ALA A 7 12.79 -45.15 -3.45
C ALA A 7 11.98 -44.44 -2.35
N PHE A 8 11.78 -45.10 -1.20
CA PHE A 8 11.13 -44.50 -0.03
C PHE A 8 11.92 -43.30 0.52
N LEU A 9 13.24 -43.42 0.64
CA LEU A 9 14.09 -42.34 1.15
C LEU A 9 14.11 -41.14 0.20
N VAL A 10 14.17 -41.36 -1.12
CA VAL A 10 14.08 -40.29 -2.13
C VAL A 10 12.71 -39.60 -2.09
N ALA A 11 11.62 -40.37 -1.99
CA ALA A 11 10.28 -39.80 -1.88
C ALA A 11 10.10 -38.98 -0.58
N PHE A 12 10.64 -39.47 0.54
CA PHE A 12 10.56 -38.78 1.83
C PHE A 12 11.36 -37.47 1.83
N VAL A 13 12.58 -37.48 1.27
CA VAL A 13 13.39 -36.26 1.11
C VAL A 13 12.71 -35.27 0.16
N GLY A 14 12.16 -35.75 -0.96
CA GLY A 14 11.41 -34.91 -1.91
C GLY A 14 10.18 -34.25 -1.26
N PHE A 15 9.45 -34.99 -0.45
CA PHE A 15 8.31 -34.44 0.31
C PHE A 15 8.76 -33.39 1.33
N GLY A 16 9.85 -33.63 2.05
CA GLY A 16 10.42 -32.66 3.00
C GLY A 16 10.83 -31.34 2.34
N ILE A 17 11.43 -31.41 1.15
CA ILE A 17 11.80 -30.20 0.36
C ILE A 17 10.55 -29.44 -0.07
N ALA A 18 9.54 -30.13 -0.61
CA ALA A 18 8.30 -29.49 -1.03
C ALA A 18 7.54 -28.83 0.13
N ALA A 19 7.47 -29.50 1.29
CA ALA A 19 6.86 -28.93 2.48
C ALA A 19 7.65 -27.72 3.01
N GLY A 20 8.99 -27.76 2.95
CA GLY A 20 9.85 -26.65 3.33
C GLY A 20 9.68 -25.43 2.42
N ASP A 21 9.63 -25.63 1.10
CA ASP A 21 9.41 -24.56 0.11
C ASP A 21 8.02 -23.93 0.25
N TRP A 22 6.99 -24.76 0.47
CA TRP A 22 5.64 -24.23 0.74
C TRP A 22 5.59 -23.42 2.04
N ALA A 23 6.24 -23.91 3.11
CA ALA A 23 6.28 -23.20 4.39
C ALA A 23 7.04 -21.86 4.28
N SER A 24 8.16 -21.83 3.55
CA SER A 24 8.91 -20.59 3.32
C SER A 24 8.11 -19.58 2.51
N ARG A 25 7.42 -20.00 1.44
CA ARG A 25 6.53 -19.11 0.68
C ARG A 25 5.45 -18.48 1.54
N ASN A 26 4.82 -19.25 2.43
CA ASN A 26 3.81 -18.71 3.35
C ASN A 26 4.42 -17.72 4.36
N ALA A 27 5.61 -18.00 4.89
CA ALA A 27 6.29 -17.10 5.81
C ALA A 27 6.71 -15.78 5.12
N GLU A 28 7.24 -15.87 3.89
CA GLU A 28 7.62 -14.71 3.08
C GLU A 28 6.39 -13.88 2.70
N MET A 29 5.32 -14.51 2.23
CA MET A 29 4.08 -13.80 1.89
C MET A 29 3.45 -13.15 3.13
N ASN A 30 3.48 -13.81 4.29
CA ASN A 30 3.00 -13.23 5.55
C ASN A 30 3.82 -12.00 5.96
N ALA A 31 5.16 -12.06 5.82
CA ALA A 31 6.01 -10.91 6.06
C ALA A 31 5.70 -9.77 5.09
N LEU A 32 5.50 -10.08 3.80
CA LEU A 32 5.15 -9.10 2.77
C LEU A 32 3.82 -8.40 3.07
N VAL A 33 2.75 -9.17 3.27
CA VAL A 33 1.41 -8.65 3.55
C VAL A 33 1.39 -7.79 4.81
N THR A 34 2.09 -8.22 5.87
CA THR A 34 2.20 -7.43 7.11
C THR A 34 2.85 -6.05 6.88
N ARG A 35 3.85 -5.97 5.99
CA ARG A 35 4.48 -4.69 5.64
C ARG A 35 3.61 -3.84 4.74
N ILE A 36 2.86 -4.47 3.84
CA ILE A 36 1.86 -3.80 2.99
C ILE A 36 0.77 -3.17 3.86
N GLU A 37 0.19 -3.91 4.82
CA GLU A 37 -0.82 -3.39 5.75
C GLU A 37 -0.31 -2.19 6.55
N ALA A 38 0.97 -2.20 6.96
CA ALA A 38 1.59 -1.05 7.62
C ALA A 38 1.76 0.15 6.67
N SER A 39 2.06 -0.08 5.39
CA SER A 39 2.12 0.94 4.34
C SER A 39 0.74 1.56 4.08
N GLU A 40 -0.30 0.74 3.88
CA GLU A 40 -1.69 1.20 3.76
C GLU A 40 -2.12 2.01 4.98
N SER A 41 -1.77 1.57 6.19
CA SER A 41 -2.07 2.33 7.40
C SER A 41 -1.41 3.71 7.42
N ALA A 42 -0.17 3.84 6.94
CA ALA A 42 0.52 5.13 6.85
C ALA A 42 -0.10 6.06 5.80
N MET A 43 -0.56 5.50 4.68
CA MET A 43 -1.30 6.23 3.64
C MET A 43 -2.66 6.72 4.18
N GLN A 44 -3.41 5.85 4.87
CA GLN A 44 -4.68 6.21 5.50
C GLN A 44 -4.50 7.30 6.55
N GLN A 45 -3.52 7.18 7.45
CA GLN A 45 -3.23 8.22 8.46
C GLN A 45 -2.95 9.58 7.80
N THR A 46 -2.26 9.58 6.66
CA THR A 46 -1.98 10.81 5.92
C THR A 46 -3.26 11.40 5.31
N GLN A 47 -4.14 10.57 4.75
CA GLN A 47 -5.45 11.02 4.25
C GLN A 47 -6.31 11.58 5.39
N ASP A 48 -6.33 10.92 6.55
CA ASP A 48 -7.09 11.36 7.73
C ASP A 48 -6.58 12.72 8.25
N GLU A 49 -5.26 12.92 8.30
CA GLU A 49 -4.66 14.21 8.67
C GLU A 49 -5.03 15.33 7.69
N LEU A 50 -4.97 15.06 6.38
CA LEU A 50 -5.37 16.02 5.35
C LEU A 50 -6.87 16.35 5.47
N ALA A 51 -7.72 15.35 5.63
CA ALA A 51 -9.15 15.52 5.82
C ALA A 51 -9.48 16.34 7.09
N ALA A 52 -8.77 16.11 8.19
CA ALA A 52 -8.90 16.89 9.41
C ALA A 52 -8.53 18.37 9.18
N ILE A 53 -7.46 18.65 8.41
CA ILE A 53 -7.09 20.02 8.05
C ILE A 53 -8.19 20.66 7.18
N PHE A 54 -8.78 19.95 6.22
CA PHE A 54 -9.91 20.50 5.46
C PHE A 54 -11.10 20.84 6.37
N ALA A 55 -11.46 19.93 7.29
CA ALA A 55 -12.57 20.12 8.21
C ALA A 55 -12.37 21.30 9.18
N GLU A 56 -11.13 21.66 9.54
CA GLU A 56 -10.83 22.85 10.35
C GLU A 56 -11.21 24.17 9.65
N TYR A 57 -11.28 24.19 8.32
CA TYR A 57 -11.49 25.39 7.51
C TYR A 57 -12.81 25.38 6.72
N GLU A 58 -13.67 24.37 6.91
CA GLU A 58 -15.04 24.37 6.41
C GLU A 58 -15.92 25.37 7.20
N GLU A 59 -16.57 26.30 6.48
CA GLU A 59 -17.60 27.26 6.96
C GLU A 59 -17.21 28.50 7.79
N PRO A 60 -16.32 29.38 7.29
CA PRO A 60 -16.48 30.83 7.55
C PRO A 60 -16.65 31.65 6.24
N PRO A 61 -17.30 32.83 6.27
CA PRO A 61 -17.43 33.68 5.08
C PRO A 61 -16.04 34.15 4.62
N ALA A 62 -15.52 33.49 3.58
CA ALA A 62 -14.23 33.73 2.91
C ALA A 62 -13.03 33.87 3.86
N LEU A 63 -12.21 32.82 3.94
CA LEU A 63 -10.90 32.85 4.62
C LEU A 63 -10.13 34.12 4.25
N THR A 64 -9.61 34.81 5.26
CA THR A 64 -8.67 35.92 5.11
C THR A 64 -7.39 35.45 4.42
N THR A 65 -6.60 36.39 3.90
CA THR A 65 -5.28 36.07 3.30
C THR A 65 -4.36 35.35 4.29
N ALA A 66 -4.43 35.70 5.58
CA ALA A 66 -3.64 35.04 6.62
C ALA A 66 -4.08 33.60 6.85
N GLU A 67 -5.40 33.35 6.93
CA GLU A 67 -5.94 31.99 7.09
C GLU A 67 -5.66 31.11 5.87
N LYS A 68 -5.71 31.66 4.65
CA LYS A 68 -5.31 30.94 3.43
C LYS A 68 -3.84 30.53 3.45
N ALA A 69 -2.96 31.40 3.93
CA ALA A 69 -1.54 31.09 4.06
C ALA A 69 -1.31 30.01 5.12
N GLU A 70 -1.97 30.12 6.29
CA GLU A 70 -1.89 29.11 7.35
C GLU A 70 -2.42 27.74 6.89
N PHE A 71 -3.56 27.73 6.20
CA PHE A 71 -4.13 26.53 5.61
C PHE A 71 -3.16 25.85 4.64
N ALA A 72 -2.59 26.62 3.71
CA ALA A 72 -1.58 26.12 2.77
C ALA A 72 -0.33 25.58 3.48
N ASP A 73 0.13 26.23 4.55
CA ASP A 73 1.29 25.77 5.32
C ASP A 73 0.98 24.49 6.11
N LYS A 74 -0.22 24.35 6.68
CA LYS A 74 -0.67 23.09 7.32
C LYS A 74 -0.72 21.94 6.34
N LEU A 75 -1.28 22.16 5.14
CA LEU A 75 -1.34 21.15 4.09
C LEU A 75 0.06 20.71 3.66
N LYS A 76 0.99 21.65 3.44
CA LYS A 76 2.39 21.33 3.10
C LYS A 76 3.07 20.52 4.20
N ALA A 77 2.86 20.90 5.46
CA ALA A 77 3.45 20.20 6.61
C ALA A 77 2.91 18.78 6.75
N ALA A 78 1.60 18.58 6.60
CA ALA A 78 0.96 17.26 6.62
C ALA A 78 1.43 16.40 5.44
N ALA A 79 1.53 16.96 4.24
CA ALA A 79 2.06 16.26 3.08
C ALA A 79 3.52 15.82 3.28
N ALA A 80 4.38 16.68 3.81
CA ALA A 80 5.78 16.34 4.11
C ALA A 80 5.90 15.25 5.18
N ALA A 81 5.10 15.33 6.26
CA ALA A 81 5.05 14.30 7.29
C ALA A 81 4.52 12.96 6.73
N GLY A 82 3.50 13.02 5.88
CA GLY A 82 2.96 11.89 5.15
C GLY A 82 4.00 11.23 4.25
N GLU A 83 4.71 12.03 3.44
CA GLU A 83 5.79 11.54 2.55
C GLU A 83 6.81 10.74 3.36
N GLN A 84 7.25 11.26 4.51
CA GLN A 84 8.19 10.56 5.38
C GLN A 84 7.61 9.23 5.89
N ARG A 85 6.39 9.22 6.45
CA ARG A 85 5.77 7.99 6.98
C ARG A 85 5.57 6.93 5.90
N VAL A 86 5.07 7.34 4.72
CA VAL A 86 4.85 6.44 3.59
C VAL A 86 6.18 5.89 3.06
N THR A 87 7.23 6.72 3.03
CA THR A 87 8.59 6.29 2.65
C THR A 87 9.12 5.23 3.62
N GLU A 88 9.06 5.51 4.93
CA GLU A 88 9.51 4.56 5.96
C GLU A 88 8.75 3.23 5.91
N ALA A 89 7.43 3.27 5.67
CA ALA A 89 6.64 2.06 5.51
C ALA A 89 6.96 1.32 4.19
N GLY A 90 7.19 2.05 3.11
CA GLY A 90 7.61 1.53 1.81
C GLY A 90 8.97 0.83 1.85
N ASP A 91 9.94 1.39 2.58
CA ASP A 91 11.23 0.75 2.86
C ASP A 91 11.03 -0.58 3.61
N GLY A 92 10.03 -0.64 4.48
CA GLY A 92 9.60 -1.86 5.15
C GLY A 92 9.13 -2.96 4.18
N VAL A 93 8.38 -2.59 3.13
CA VAL A 93 7.96 -3.51 2.06
C VAL A 93 9.17 -3.93 1.23
N LEU A 94 10.00 -2.99 0.79
CA LEU A 94 11.18 -3.26 -0.02
C LEU A 94 12.16 -4.22 0.67
N GLY A 95 12.32 -4.06 1.99
CA GLY A 95 13.20 -4.85 2.85
C GLY A 95 12.75 -6.30 3.08
N VAL A 96 11.57 -6.72 2.61
CA VAL A 96 11.12 -8.11 2.71
C VAL A 96 12.01 -8.99 1.83
N VAL A 97 12.67 -9.96 2.47
CA VAL A 97 13.52 -10.95 1.80
C VAL A 97 12.64 -12.03 1.19
N VAL A 98 12.82 -12.25 -0.11
CA VAL A 98 12.10 -13.25 -0.90
C VAL A 98 13.14 -14.14 -1.56
N LEU A 99 12.94 -15.46 -1.55
CA LEU A 99 13.88 -16.37 -2.21
C LEU A 99 13.87 -16.15 -3.73
N PRO A 100 15.02 -16.25 -4.43
CA PRO A 100 15.10 -15.92 -5.86
C PRO A 100 14.17 -16.72 -6.78
N TRP A 101 13.71 -17.90 -6.34
CA TRP A 101 12.79 -18.74 -7.10
C TRP A 101 11.31 -18.53 -6.74
N HIS A 102 10.98 -17.72 -5.73
CA HIS A 102 9.60 -17.33 -5.40
C HIS A 102 9.15 -16.12 -6.23
N GLY A 103 9.25 -16.25 -7.56
CA GLY A 103 9.07 -15.15 -8.50
C GLY A 103 7.74 -14.39 -8.37
N HIS A 104 6.64 -15.08 -8.04
CA HIS A 104 5.35 -14.41 -7.84
C HIS A 104 5.33 -13.50 -6.60
N ILE A 105 5.94 -13.90 -5.49
CA ILE A 105 6.06 -13.07 -4.28
C ILE A 105 6.97 -11.87 -4.57
N ALA A 106 8.07 -12.08 -5.30
CA ALA A 106 8.95 -10.99 -5.72
C ALA A 106 8.22 -9.98 -6.61
N ALA A 107 7.46 -10.45 -7.60
CA ALA A 107 6.66 -9.58 -8.47
C ALA A 107 5.56 -8.82 -7.70
N GLY A 108 4.88 -9.47 -6.75
CA GLY A 108 3.89 -8.82 -5.89
C GLY A 108 4.52 -7.72 -5.02
N LYS A 109 5.70 -7.99 -4.46
CA LYS A 109 6.48 -6.98 -3.73
C LYS A 109 6.83 -5.79 -4.61
N GLU A 110 7.36 -6.02 -5.80
CA GLU A 110 7.75 -4.97 -6.74
C GLU A 110 6.55 -4.12 -7.18
N ALA A 111 5.43 -4.75 -7.52
CA ALA A 111 4.21 -4.04 -7.91
C ALA A 111 3.70 -3.12 -6.80
N TYR A 112 3.71 -3.59 -5.56
CA TYR A 112 3.28 -2.77 -4.43
C TYR A 112 4.30 -1.66 -4.08
N VAL A 113 5.60 -1.90 -4.24
CA VAL A 113 6.61 -0.84 -4.10
C VAL A 113 6.37 0.29 -5.11
N VAL A 114 5.95 -0.03 -6.34
CA VAL A 114 5.58 0.99 -7.33
C VAL A 114 4.39 1.83 -6.86
N HIS A 115 3.38 1.20 -6.22
CA HIS A 115 2.27 1.92 -5.62
C HIS A 115 2.69 2.85 -4.49
N ASN A 116 3.54 2.38 -3.58
CA ASN A 116 4.09 3.21 -2.51
C ASN A 116 4.90 4.41 -3.05
N LEU A 117 5.68 4.21 -4.12
CA LEU A 117 6.42 5.30 -4.79
C LEU A 117 5.49 6.33 -5.44
N ALA A 118 4.32 5.92 -5.96
CA ALA A 118 3.33 6.86 -6.47
C ALA A 118 2.81 7.79 -5.37
N TRP A 119 2.52 7.25 -4.18
CA TRP A 119 2.16 8.03 -3.01
C TRP A 119 3.28 8.98 -2.55
N GLN A 120 4.53 8.51 -2.50
CA GLN A 120 5.67 9.38 -2.15
C GLN A 120 5.79 10.55 -3.14
N GLY A 121 5.67 10.27 -4.44
CA GLY A 121 5.72 11.30 -5.48
C GLY A 121 4.62 12.36 -5.32
N TYR A 122 3.39 11.90 -5.06
CA TYR A 122 2.25 12.79 -4.77
C TYR A 122 2.49 13.66 -3.53
N LEU A 123 2.87 13.06 -2.41
CA LEU A 123 3.05 13.78 -1.15
C LEU A 123 4.26 14.74 -1.22
N GLY A 124 5.34 14.35 -1.88
CA GLY A 124 6.49 15.22 -2.10
C GLY A 124 6.22 16.38 -3.07
N ALA A 125 5.24 16.24 -3.97
CA ALA A 125 4.74 17.33 -4.79
C ALA A 125 3.83 18.26 -3.95
N ALA A 126 2.89 17.70 -3.19
CA ALA A 126 1.99 18.42 -2.29
C ALA A 126 2.72 19.23 -1.20
N ALA A 127 3.83 18.69 -0.67
CA ALA A 127 4.69 19.39 0.29
C ALA A 127 5.31 20.69 -0.27
N LYS A 128 5.48 20.77 -1.60
CA LYS A 128 6.00 21.96 -2.30
C LYS A 128 4.87 22.86 -2.77
N ASN A 129 3.82 22.27 -3.34
CA ASN A 129 2.63 22.93 -3.84
C ASN A 129 1.36 22.24 -3.30
N PRO A 130 0.70 22.78 -2.27
CA PRO A 130 -0.44 22.13 -1.63
C PRO A 130 -1.69 22.10 -2.52
N GLU A 131 -1.73 22.85 -3.63
CA GLU A 131 -2.81 22.76 -4.61
C GLU A 131 -2.90 21.36 -5.25
N VAL A 132 -1.77 20.63 -5.32
CA VAL A 132 -1.72 19.24 -5.83
C VAL A 132 -2.64 18.31 -5.04
N ILE A 133 -2.93 18.61 -3.77
CA ILE A 133 -3.83 17.79 -2.94
C ILE A 133 -5.26 17.77 -3.50
N LEU A 134 -5.65 18.81 -4.24
CA LEU A 134 -6.97 18.96 -4.85
C LEU A 134 -7.06 18.35 -6.25
N GLU A 135 -5.92 17.97 -6.83
CA GLU A 135 -5.84 17.39 -8.17
C GLU A 135 -6.16 15.89 -8.13
N GLU A 136 -6.69 15.36 -9.23
CA GLU A 136 -6.86 13.92 -9.41
C GLU A 136 -5.51 13.20 -9.39
N GLN A 137 -5.48 12.01 -8.79
CA GLN A 137 -4.25 11.22 -8.60
C GLN A 137 -4.33 9.86 -9.32
N PRO A 138 -4.46 9.84 -10.67
CA PRO A 138 -4.68 8.61 -11.43
C PRO A 138 -3.54 7.60 -11.25
N LEU A 139 -2.29 8.07 -11.08
CA LEU A 139 -1.15 7.19 -10.91
C LEU A 139 -1.22 6.35 -9.61
N ILE A 140 -1.75 6.91 -8.52
CA ILE A 140 -1.91 6.18 -7.27
C ILE A 140 -2.91 5.04 -7.48
N ASN A 141 -4.06 5.34 -8.09
CA ASN A 141 -5.09 4.35 -8.36
C ASN A 141 -4.62 3.28 -9.36
N ASP A 142 -4.02 3.69 -10.48
CA ASP A 142 -3.54 2.78 -11.53
C ASP A 142 -2.51 1.78 -10.97
N THR A 143 -1.60 2.26 -10.12
CA THR A 143 -0.57 1.41 -9.51
C THR A 143 -1.15 0.47 -8.44
N PHE A 144 -2.19 0.90 -7.71
CA PHE A 144 -2.92 0.06 -6.77
C PHE A 144 -3.65 -1.09 -7.48
N MET A 145 -4.42 -0.75 -8.51
CA MET A 145 -5.15 -1.71 -9.35
C MET A 145 -4.21 -2.66 -10.09
N ALA A 146 -3.02 -2.19 -10.50
CA ALA A 146 -2.00 -3.03 -11.11
C ALA A 146 -1.36 -4.02 -10.10
N ALA A 147 -1.25 -3.65 -8.82
CA ALA A 147 -0.66 -4.50 -7.79
C ALA A 147 -1.59 -5.66 -7.36
N GLU A 148 -2.91 -5.43 -7.34
CA GLU A 148 -3.90 -6.40 -6.88
C GLU A 148 -3.78 -7.79 -7.52
N PRO A 149 -3.88 -7.96 -8.85
CA PRO A 149 -3.86 -9.29 -9.46
C PRO A 149 -2.52 -10.02 -9.23
N VAL A 150 -1.42 -9.28 -9.12
CA VAL A 150 -0.08 -9.83 -8.91
C VAL A 150 0.06 -10.36 -7.48
N LEU A 151 -0.42 -9.59 -6.49
CA LEU A 151 -0.40 -10.01 -5.08
C LEU A 151 -1.35 -11.17 -4.82
N LYS A 152 -2.54 -11.18 -5.43
CA LYS A 152 -3.48 -12.31 -5.33
C LYS A 152 -2.88 -13.60 -5.92
N MET A 153 -2.14 -13.50 -7.03
CA MET A 153 -1.43 -14.63 -7.63
C MET A 153 -0.24 -15.12 -6.78
N ALA A 154 0.34 -14.26 -5.95
CA ALA A 154 1.48 -14.60 -5.11
C ALA A 154 1.10 -15.42 -3.86
N VAL A 155 -0.19 -15.48 -3.50
CA VAL A 155 -0.67 -16.23 -2.34
C VAL A 155 -0.41 -17.73 -2.51
N PRO A 156 0.36 -18.37 -1.61
CA PRO A 156 0.63 -19.80 -1.71
C PRO A 156 -0.63 -20.64 -1.47
N GLU A 157 -0.71 -21.79 -2.15
CA GLU A 157 -1.79 -22.76 -1.96
C GLU A 157 -1.26 -24.07 -1.31
N PRO A 158 -1.89 -24.58 -0.24
CA PRO A 158 -2.93 -23.91 0.57
C PRO A 158 -2.35 -22.72 1.36
N PRO A 159 -3.15 -21.65 1.58
CA PRO A 159 -2.69 -20.48 2.32
C PRO A 159 -2.67 -20.74 3.83
N LEU A 160 -1.65 -20.21 4.51
CA LEU A 160 -1.61 -20.04 5.96
C LEU A 160 -1.87 -18.57 6.34
N PHE A 161 -1.97 -18.28 7.65
CA PHE A 161 -2.04 -16.92 8.21
C PHE A 161 -3.16 -16.04 7.63
N ASP A 162 -4.25 -16.67 7.21
CA ASP A 162 -5.38 -16.03 6.54
C ASP A 162 -4.96 -15.18 5.32
N LEU A 163 -3.85 -15.54 4.67
CA LEU A 163 -3.20 -14.75 3.63
C LEU A 163 -4.15 -14.36 2.50
N LYS A 164 -5.04 -15.26 2.10
CA LYS A 164 -6.03 -14.96 1.06
C LYS A 164 -6.95 -13.82 1.50
N VAL A 165 -7.50 -13.90 2.72
CA VAL A 165 -8.41 -12.90 3.27
C VAL A 165 -7.69 -11.57 3.43
N ARG A 166 -6.49 -11.58 4.02
CA ARG A 166 -5.71 -10.34 4.23
C ARG A 166 -5.31 -9.64 2.92
N VAL A 167 -4.96 -10.41 1.89
CA VAL A 167 -4.71 -9.84 0.56
C VAL A 167 -5.99 -9.29 -0.04
N ASP A 168 -7.10 -10.01 0.07
CA ASP A 168 -8.39 -9.51 -0.43
C ASP A 168 -8.81 -8.22 0.31
N ASP A 169 -8.59 -8.15 1.64
CA ASP A 169 -8.92 -7.00 2.50
C ASP A 169 -8.13 -5.74 2.15
N ILE A 170 -6.88 -5.86 1.67
CA ILE A 170 -6.09 -4.72 1.19
C ILE A 170 -6.80 -4.01 0.03
N PHE A 171 -7.50 -4.77 -0.83
CA PHE A 171 -8.08 -4.27 -2.09
C PHE A 171 -9.62 -4.17 -2.05
N VAL A 172 -10.24 -4.09 -0.87
CA VAL A 172 -11.71 -3.94 -0.79
C VAL A 172 -12.13 -2.56 -1.31
N GLU A 173 -13.13 -2.56 -2.20
CA GLU A 173 -13.76 -1.34 -2.76
C GLU A 173 -14.20 -0.40 -1.62
N GLY A 174 -13.59 0.78 -1.56
CA GLY A 174 -13.76 1.78 -0.50
C GLY A 174 -12.46 2.25 0.18
N GLN A 175 -11.35 1.53 -0.03
CA GLN A 175 -9.98 1.95 0.38
C GLN A 175 -9.11 2.46 -0.79
N ALA A 176 -9.60 2.38 -2.03
CA ALA A 176 -9.06 3.20 -3.10
C ALA A 176 -9.13 4.68 -2.65
N PRO A 177 -8.06 5.48 -2.80
CA PRO A 177 -8.05 6.86 -2.34
C PRO A 177 -9.22 7.60 -3.01
N ALA A 178 -10.20 7.97 -2.17
CA ALA A 178 -11.48 8.60 -2.47
C ALA A 178 -12.04 8.40 -3.88
N GLU A 179 -13.16 7.67 -4.00
CA GLU A 179 -13.96 7.68 -5.23
C GLU A 179 -14.13 9.13 -5.76
N GLU A 180 -13.76 9.27 -7.03
CA GLU A 180 -13.54 10.46 -7.88
C GLU A 180 -14.60 11.57 -7.85
N GLY A 181 -15.67 11.45 -7.06
CA GLY A 181 -16.80 12.39 -7.07
C GLY A 181 -17.08 13.13 -5.77
N GLN A 182 -16.84 12.53 -4.60
CA GLN A 182 -17.41 13.08 -3.35
C GLN A 182 -16.54 14.12 -2.67
N THR A 183 -15.22 13.92 -2.63
CA THR A 183 -14.27 14.93 -2.14
C THR A 183 -14.20 16.10 -3.11
N GLN A 184 -14.15 15.86 -4.42
CA GLN A 184 -14.02 16.95 -5.40
C GLN A 184 -15.29 17.83 -5.48
N GLU A 185 -16.51 17.26 -5.42
CA GLU A 185 -17.74 18.08 -5.33
C GLU A 185 -17.85 18.85 -4.01
N ALA A 186 -17.43 18.26 -2.88
CA ALA A 186 -17.41 18.95 -1.59
C ALA A 186 -16.37 20.09 -1.58
N LEU A 187 -15.16 19.81 -2.10
CA LEU A 187 -14.06 20.76 -2.23
C LEU A 187 -14.39 21.91 -3.21
N LEU A 188 -15.03 21.62 -4.35
CA LEU A 188 -15.39 22.62 -5.36
C LEU A 188 -16.62 23.46 -4.99
N ARG A 189 -17.53 22.96 -4.15
CA ARG A 189 -18.64 23.77 -3.59
C ARG A 189 -18.15 24.80 -2.57
N GLY A 190 -17.03 24.55 -1.88
CA GLY A 190 -16.43 25.50 -0.93
C GLY A 190 -15.63 26.64 -1.55
N VAL A 191 -15.33 26.58 -2.86
CA VAL A 191 -14.46 27.53 -3.57
C VAL A 191 -15.24 28.53 -4.44
N ARG A 192 -16.56 28.36 -4.63
CA ARG A 192 -17.41 29.27 -5.42
C ARG A 192 -18.07 30.37 -4.60
#